data_AF-A0A416RS69-F1
#
_entry.id   AF-A0A416RS69-F1
#
_cell.length_a   1.000
_cell.length_b   1.000
_cell.length_c   1.000
_cell.angle_alpha   90.00
_cell.angle_beta   90.00
_cell.angle_gamma   90.00
#
_symmetry.space_group_name_H-M   'P 1'
#
loop_
_entity.id
_entity.type
_entity.pdbx_description
1 polymer ?
#
loop_
_entity_poly.entity_id
_entity_poly.type
_entity_poly.pdbx_seq_one_letter_code
_entity_poly.pdbx_strand_id
1 'polypeptide(L)' 'SSMTVKRSLNELETAGLIMRVRQGVGEPNRIYVLIPGKEDTALA' A
#
# COMPACT_ATOMS: atom_id res chain seq x y z
N SER A 1 8.83 -10.59 -12.39
CA SER A 1 8.38 -11.89 -11.87
C SER A 1 7.43 -11.67 -10.70
N SER A 2 6.63 -12.67 -10.30
CA SER A 2 5.76 -12.57 -9.11
C SER A 2 6.54 -12.27 -7.82
N MET A 3 7.78 -12.74 -7.74
CA MET A 3 8.70 -12.47 -6.63
C MET A 3 9.12 -11.00 -6.55
N THR A 4 9.41 -10.36 -7.69
CA THR A 4 9.75 -8.93 -7.74
C THR A 4 8.60 -8.09 -7.20
N VAL A 5 7.37 -8.38 -7.62
CA VAL A 5 6.18 -7.63 -7.16
C VAL A 5 5.98 -7.75 -5.65
N LYS A 6 6.11 -8.96 -5.09
CA LYS A 6 6.01 -9.17 -3.64
C LYS A 6 7.07 -8.40 -2.87
N ARG A 7 8.32 -8.39 -3.36
CA ARG A 7 9.44 -7.68 -2.74
C ARG A 7 9.21 -6.17 -2.75
N SER A 8 8.90 -5.60 -3.90
CA SER A 8 8.67 -4.15 -4.03
C SER A 8 7.52 -3.67 -3.15
N LEU A 9 6.43 -4.44 -3.06
CA LEU A 9 5.34 -4.05 -2.18
C LEU A 9 5.73 -4.09 -0.70
N ASN A 10 6.57 -5.04 -0.27
CA ASN A 10 7.07 -5.08 1.10
C ASN A 10 8.00 -3.90 1.40
N GLU A 11 8.87 -3.54 0.45
CA GLU A 11 9.76 -2.38 0.55
C GLU A 11 8.96 -1.07 0.66
N LEU A 12 7.92 -0.88 -0.16
CA LEU A 12 7.04 0.29 -0.11
C LEU A 12 6.23 0.38 1.18
N GLU A 13 5.76 -0.76 1.70
CA GLU A 13 5.04 -0.84 2.98
C GLU A 13 5.97 -0.49 4.14
N THR A 14 7.22 -1.00 4.11
CA THR A 14 8.26 -0.66 5.10
C THR A 14 8.66 0.81 5.06
N ALA A 15 8.71 1.40 3.86
CA ALA A 15 9.00 2.82 3.67
C ALA A 15 7.84 3.75 4.07
N GLY A 16 6.68 3.21 4.46
CA GLY A 16 5.51 4.00 4.80
C GLY A 16 4.89 4.74 3.60
N LEU A 17 5.11 4.24 2.38
CA LEU A 17 4.54 4.83 1.15
C LEU A 17 3.20 4.19 0.78
N ILE A 18 2.93 2.98 1.27
CA ILE A 18 1.66 2.29 1.06
C ILE A 18 1.17 1.66 2.37
N MET A 19 -0.15 1.53 2.51
CA MET A 19 -0.81 0.73 3.53
C MET A 19 -1.54 -0.43 2.87
N ARG A 20 -1.34 -1.64 3.38
CA ARG A 20 -1.98 -2.85 2.86
C ARG A 20 -2.99 -3.42 3.85
N VAL A 21 -4.21 -3.65 3.39
CA VAL A 21 -5.27 -4.32 4.15
C VAL A 21 -5.48 -5.71 3.57
N ARG A 22 -5.25 -6.74 4.39
CA ARG A 22 -5.48 -8.14 4.02
C ARG A 22 -6.93 -8.51 4.28
N GLN A 23 -7.66 -8.93 3.24
CA GLN A 23 -9.12 -9.14 3.33
C GLN A 23 -9.55 -10.58 3.67
N GLY A 24 -8.60 -11.52 3.71
CA GLY A 24 -8.88 -12.94 4.00
C GLY A 24 -8.46 -13.86 2.85
N VAL A 25 -8.82 -15.14 2.95
CA VAL A 25 -8.50 -16.14 1.93
C VAL A 25 -9.49 -16.03 0.78
N GLY A 26 -9.00 -15.97 -0.46
CA GLY A 26 -9.82 -15.84 -1.67
C GLY A 26 -10.12 -14.40 -2.07
N GLU A 27 -9.97 -13.45 -1.15
CA GLU A 27 -10.21 -12.03 -1.40
C GLU A 27 -8.93 -11.27 -1.78
N PRO A 28 -8.96 -10.40 -2.81
CA PRO A 28 -7.83 -9.53 -3.12
C PRO A 28 -7.48 -8.60 -1.96
N ASN A 29 -6.19 -8.39 -1.70
CA ASN A 29 -5.75 -7.40 -0.73
C ASN A 29 -6.00 -5.98 -1.26
N ARG A 30 -6.40 -5.06 -0.38
CA ARG A 30 -6.49 -3.63 -0.71
C ARG A 30 -5.15 -2.96 -0.41
N ILE A 31 -4.70 -2.11 -1.33
CA ILE A 31 -3.46 -1.33 -1.20
C ILE A 31 -3.83 0.13 -1.33
N TYR A 32 -3.52 0.93 -0.32
CA TYR A 32 -3.71 2.37 -0.28
C TYR A 32 -2.35 3.04 -0.44
N VAL A 33 -2.26 4.02 -1.33
CA VAL A 33 -1.03 4.77 -1.57
C VAL A 33 -1.10 6.07 -0.78
N LEU A 34 -0.06 6.33 0.01
CA LEU A 34 0.11 7.58 0.73
C LEU A 34 0.74 8.57 -0.25
N ILE A 35 0.05 9.67 -0.54
CA ILE A 35 0.55 10.71 -1.43
C ILE A 35 1.32 11.73 -0.59
N PRO A 36 2.67 11.82 -0.72
CA PRO A 36 3.46 12.78 0.06
C PRO A 36 3.03 14.21 -0.26
N GLY A 37 2.92 15.06 0.76
CA GLY A 37 2.53 16.47 0.62
C GLY A 37 1.03 16.74 0.44
N LYS A 38 0.17 15.72 0.64
CA LYS A 38 -1.31 15.85 0.66
C LYS A 38 -1.93 15.62 2.03
N GLU A 39 -1.15 15.77 3.11
CA GLU A 39 -1.63 15.54 4.49
C GLU A 39 -2.82 16.44 4.85
N ASP A 40 -2.99 17.59 4.18
CA ASP A 40 -4.08 18.56 4.43
C ASP A 40 -5.25 18.53 3.43
N THR A 41 -5.19 17.74 2.35
CA THR A 41 -6.22 17.82 1.28
C THR A 41 -7.46 16.96 1.55
N ALA A 42 -7.50 16.20 2.65
CA ALA A 42 -8.58 15.27 2.96
C ALA A 42 -9.67 15.85 3.89
N LEU A 43 -9.62 17.13 4.27
CA LEU A 43 -10.58 17.78 5.18
C LEU A 43 -11.23 19.06 4.62
N ALA A 44 -11.26 19.24 3.29
CA ALA A 44 -12.03 20.31 2.66
C ALA A 44 -13.46 19.87 2.31
#